data_AF-A0A3D5TPF2-F1
#
_entry.id   AF-A0A3D5TPF2-F1
#
_cell.length_a   1.000
_cell.length_b   1.000
_cell.length_c   1.000
_cell.angle_alpha   90.00
_cell.angle_beta   90.00
_cell.angle_gamma   90.00
#
_symmetry.space_group_name_H-M   'P 1'
#
loop_
_entity.id
_entity.type
_entity.pdbx_description
1 polymer ?
#
loop_
_entity_poly.entity_id
_entity_poly.type
_entity_poly.pdbx_seq_one_letter_code
_entity_poly.pdbx_strand_id
1 'polypeptide(L)'
;MISTFMSGSGSTYSNTKLTSAAKEHETTTNYVNAVKGQIKSLLSTYKGDIYKLRYTASTRTSNPLVQKMRANNINQPVFNKASDKIKGLTFCVNGLWGNEIIVKSYTCNGSSYSCTLTFTLYDHFGLNEPDIDKYGGTHEGFRDWYILQHFKEYNGAYKPFVSKMSFDVSFSGTI
;
A
#
# COMPACT_ATOMS: atom_id res chain seq x y z
N MET A 1 0.55 11.00 -12.81
CA MET A 1 0.66 9.63 -13.31
C MET A 1 0.95 9.61 -14.79
N ILE A 2 0.06 10.09 -15.66
CA ILE A 2 0.30 10.11 -17.12
C ILE A 2 1.59 10.84 -17.51
N SER A 3 1.83 12.04 -16.99
CA SER A 3 3.10 12.76 -17.27
C SER A 3 4.35 11.97 -16.83
N THR A 4 4.27 11.22 -15.72
CA THR A 4 5.36 10.34 -15.25
C THR A 4 5.53 9.10 -16.13
N PHE A 5 4.44 8.57 -16.66
CA PHE A 5 4.49 7.50 -17.65
C PHE A 5 5.17 7.96 -18.93
N MET A 6 4.72 9.12 -19.45
CA MET A 6 5.20 9.70 -20.70
C MET A 6 6.66 10.17 -20.63
N SER A 7 7.20 10.42 -19.44
CA SER A 7 8.63 10.74 -19.29
C SER A 7 9.53 9.51 -19.45
N GLY A 8 8.98 8.29 -19.40
CA GLY A 8 9.74 7.05 -19.58
C GLY A 8 10.75 6.74 -18.47
N SER A 9 10.78 7.52 -17.39
CA SER A 9 11.86 7.42 -16.40
C SER A 9 11.74 6.19 -15.51
N GLY A 10 10.54 5.60 -15.38
CA GLY A 10 10.25 4.52 -14.43
C GLY A 10 10.41 4.95 -12.97
N SER A 11 10.60 6.24 -12.70
CA SER A 11 10.82 6.76 -11.35
C SER A 11 9.57 6.59 -10.50
N THR A 12 9.75 6.35 -9.20
CA THR A 12 8.63 6.24 -8.26
C THR A 12 7.77 7.51 -8.30
N TYR A 13 6.47 7.33 -8.52
CA TYR A 13 5.48 8.39 -8.50
C TYR A 13 4.92 8.55 -7.09
N SER A 14 4.77 9.80 -6.65
CA SER A 14 4.00 10.15 -5.45
C SER A 14 3.20 11.42 -5.72
N ASN A 15 2.00 11.48 -5.16
CA ASN A 15 1.13 12.64 -5.28
C ASN A 15 0.24 12.78 -4.05
N THR A 16 0.06 14.02 -3.59
CA THR A 16 -0.70 14.32 -2.38
C THR A 16 -2.18 13.99 -2.53
N LYS A 17 -2.81 14.28 -3.69
CA LYS A 17 -4.23 13.95 -3.93
C LYS A 17 -4.46 12.44 -3.97
N LEU A 18 -3.57 11.71 -4.64
CA LEU A 18 -3.64 10.24 -4.66
C LEU A 18 -3.45 9.65 -3.26
N THR A 19 -2.48 10.18 -2.51
CA THR A 19 -2.22 9.77 -1.12
C THR A 19 -3.42 10.03 -0.23
N SER A 20 -4.03 11.21 -0.31
CA SER A 20 -5.26 11.54 0.43
C SER A 20 -6.40 10.62 0.06
N ALA A 21 -6.66 10.40 -1.23
CA ALA A 21 -7.73 9.52 -1.68
C ALA A 21 -7.54 8.09 -1.17
N ALA A 22 -6.31 7.54 -1.23
CA ALA A 22 -6.02 6.21 -0.71
C ALA A 22 -6.13 6.15 0.82
N LYS A 23 -5.65 7.17 1.53
CA LYS A 23 -5.70 7.26 3.01
C LYS A 23 -7.14 7.33 3.53
N GLU A 24 -7.96 8.18 2.93
CA GLU A 24 -9.33 8.48 3.35
C GLU A 24 -10.32 7.39 2.94
N HIS A 25 -9.91 6.47 2.06
CA HIS A 25 -10.73 5.35 1.65
C HIS A 25 -11.06 4.43 2.84
N GLU A 26 -12.29 3.95 2.88
CA GLU A 26 -12.79 3.11 3.99
C GLU A 26 -12.02 1.79 4.14
N THR A 27 -11.58 1.15 3.05
CA THR A 27 -10.80 -0.10 3.14
C THR A 27 -9.42 0.15 3.77
N THR A 28 -8.83 1.32 3.52
CA THR A 28 -7.59 1.76 4.19
C THR A 28 -7.84 2.07 5.66
N THR A 29 -8.93 2.78 5.97
CA THR A 29 -9.32 3.05 7.36
C THR A 29 -9.51 1.77 8.16
N ASN A 30 -10.20 0.77 7.59
CA ASN A 30 -10.43 -0.53 8.21
C ASN A 30 -9.11 -1.29 8.41
N TYR A 31 -8.25 -1.33 7.40
CA TYR A 31 -6.92 -1.94 7.48
C TYR A 31 -6.06 -1.31 8.59
N VAL A 32 -5.94 0.01 8.60
CA VAL A 32 -5.17 0.77 9.60
C VAL A 32 -5.68 0.50 11.01
N ASN A 33 -7.00 0.52 11.21
CA ASN A 33 -7.60 0.26 12.52
C ASN A 33 -7.36 -1.18 12.99
N ALA A 34 -7.47 -2.16 12.09
CA ALA A 34 -7.19 -3.56 12.40
C ALA A 34 -5.71 -3.77 12.80
N VAL A 35 -4.77 -3.19 12.05
CA VAL A 35 -3.33 -3.22 12.36
C VAL A 35 -3.06 -2.57 13.72
N LYS A 36 -3.61 -1.37 13.98
CA LYS A 36 -3.50 -0.69 15.27
C LYS A 36 -4.02 -1.55 16.42
N GLY A 37 -5.13 -2.26 16.21
CA GLY A 37 -5.67 -3.21 17.19
C GLY A 37 -4.69 -4.33 17.54
N GLN A 38 -4.02 -4.91 16.53
CA GLN A 38 -3.02 -5.95 16.78
C GLN A 38 -1.76 -5.40 17.48
N ILE A 39 -1.29 -4.21 17.09
CA ILE A 39 -0.16 -3.55 17.74
C ILE A 39 -0.51 -3.23 19.20
N LYS A 40 -1.70 -2.70 19.48
CA LYS A 40 -2.20 -2.48 20.85
C LYS A 40 -2.13 -3.75 21.69
N SER A 41 -2.70 -4.84 21.19
CA SER A 41 -2.70 -6.15 21.87
C SER A 41 -1.27 -6.66 22.14
N LEU A 42 -0.37 -6.53 21.17
CA LEU A 42 1.02 -6.97 21.33
C LEU A 42 1.83 -6.08 22.27
N LEU A 43 1.61 -4.77 22.28
CA LEU A 43 2.28 -3.87 23.21
C LEU A 43 1.87 -4.16 24.65
N SER A 44 0.59 -4.44 24.93
CA SER A 44 0.17 -4.94 26.25
C SER A 44 0.85 -6.26 26.61
N THR A 45 0.92 -7.20 25.66
CA THR A 45 1.58 -8.51 25.88
C THR A 45 3.08 -8.36 26.19
N TYR A 46 3.76 -7.45 25.49
CA TYR A 46 5.20 -7.22 25.64
C TYR A 46 5.54 -6.05 26.56
N LYS A 47 4.61 -5.62 27.41
CA LYS A 47 4.81 -4.56 28.40
C LYS A 47 5.40 -3.27 27.79
N GLY A 48 4.96 -2.93 26.58
CA GLY A 48 5.38 -1.74 25.85
C GLY A 48 6.70 -1.89 25.08
N ASP A 49 7.32 -3.07 25.03
CA ASP A 49 8.52 -3.30 24.21
C ASP A 49 8.15 -3.40 22.72
N ILE A 50 8.18 -2.26 22.03
CA ILE A 50 7.91 -2.19 20.59
C ILE A 50 8.97 -2.89 19.73
N TYR A 51 10.18 -3.11 20.24
CA TYR A 51 11.25 -3.77 19.46
C TYR A 51 10.92 -5.25 19.19
N LYS A 52 10.04 -5.87 19.99
CA LYS A 52 9.49 -7.21 19.70
C LYS A 52 8.71 -7.28 18.39
N LEU A 53 8.27 -6.15 17.87
CA LEU A 53 7.53 -6.07 16.60
C LEU A 53 8.45 -5.85 15.39
N ARG A 54 9.75 -5.58 15.60
CA ARG A 54 10.70 -5.40 14.51
C ARG A 54 10.92 -6.72 13.77
N TYR A 55 11.05 -6.65 12.45
CA TYR A 55 11.47 -7.78 11.63
C TYR A 55 12.34 -7.33 10.46
N THR A 56 13.03 -8.30 9.87
CA THR A 56 13.73 -8.23 8.58
C THR A 56 12.99 -9.12 7.58
N ALA A 57 13.33 -9.04 6.29
CA ALA A 57 12.76 -9.93 5.27
C ALA A 57 12.85 -11.42 5.68
N SER A 58 13.98 -11.85 6.25
CA SER A 58 14.21 -13.24 6.70
C SER A 58 13.39 -13.65 7.93
N THR A 59 12.99 -12.71 8.79
CA THR A 59 12.24 -12.99 10.03
C THR A 59 10.76 -12.61 9.95
N ARG A 60 10.31 -12.12 8.79
CA ARG A 60 8.94 -11.61 8.58
C ARG A 60 7.87 -12.65 8.90
N THR A 61 8.04 -13.89 8.45
CA THR A 61 7.00 -14.93 8.59
C THR A 61 6.76 -15.32 10.04
N SER A 62 7.78 -15.25 10.90
CA SER A 62 7.69 -15.55 12.33
C SER A 62 7.35 -14.32 13.18
N ASN A 63 7.33 -13.12 12.63
CA ASN A 63 7.04 -11.90 13.39
C ASN A 63 5.62 -11.92 14.00
N PRO A 64 5.45 -11.56 15.28
CA PRO A 64 4.15 -11.68 15.97
C PRO A 64 3.03 -10.82 15.37
N LEU A 65 3.36 -9.62 14.86
CA LEU A 65 2.37 -8.77 14.18
C LEU A 65 1.93 -9.41 12.86
N VAL A 66 2.88 -9.91 12.07
CA VAL A 66 2.59 -10.57 10.80
C VAL A 66 1.76 -11.84 11.02
N GLN A 67 2.08 -12.64 12.04
CA GLN A 67 1.30 -13.82 12.40
C GLN A 67 -0.13 -13.45 12.82
N LYS A 68 -0.31 -12.44 13.68
CA LYS A 68 -1.64 -11.95 14.06
C LYS A 68 -2.42 -11.39 12.88
N MET A 69 -1.78 -10.67 11.97
CA MET A 69 -2.45 -10.16 10.77
C MET A 69 -2.95 -11.30 9.88
N ARG A 70 -2.13 -12.35 9.67
CA ARG A 70 -2.54 -13.54 8.93
C ARG A 70 -3.67 -14.29 9.61
N ALA A 71 -3.53 -14.58 10.90
CA ALA A 71 -4.53 -15.33 11.68
C ALA A 71 -5.89 -14.63 11.75
N ASN A 72 -5.90 -13.30 11.73
CA ASN A 72 -7.13 -12.49 11.76
C ASN A 72 -7.60 -12.03 10.37
N ASN A 73 -7.04 -12.57 9.27
CA ASN A 73 -7.39 -12.21 7.90
C ASN A 73 -7.35 -10.69 7.62
N ILE A 74 -6.35 -9.99 8.18
CA ILE A 74 -6.17 -8.55 7.97
C ILE A 74 -5.53 -8.35 6.59
N ASN A 75 -6.39 -8.12 5.60
CA ASN A 75 -5.99 -7.95 4.22
C ASN A 75 -5.67 -6.48 3.89
N GLN A 76 -4.80 -6.29 2.91
CA GLN A 76 -4.47 -4.96 2.39
C GLN A 76 -5.70 -4.27 1.78
N PRO A 77 -5.71 -2.91 1.74
CA PRO A 77 -6.79 -2.16 1.14
C PRO A 77 -7.01 -2.52 -0.34
N VAL A 78 -8.28 -2.46 -0.75
CA VAL A 78 -8.71 -2.65 -2.15
C VAL A 78 -9.56 -1.44 -2.56
N PHE A 79 -9.39 -0.99 -3.81
CA PHE A 79 -10.03 0.20 -4.37
C PHE A 79 -10.80 -0.14 -5.66
N ASN A 80 -11.85 -0.95 -5.55
CA ASN A 80 -12.56 -1.51 -6.71
C ASN A 80 -14.09 -1.33 -6.67
N LYS A 81 -14.61 -0.49 -5.76
CA LYS A 81 -16.04 -0.16 -5.70
C LYS A 81 -16.47 0.60 -6.95
N ALA A 82 -17.78 0.61 -7.21
CA ALA A 82 -18.34 1.42 -8.31
C ALA A 82 -17.94 2.90 -8.20
N SER A 83 -17.94 3.45 -6.99
CA SER A 83 -17.46 4.81 -6.71
C SER A 83 -15.98 5.02 -7.06
N ASP A 84 -15.15 4.00 -6.84
CA ASP A 84 -13.70 4.07 -7.05
C ASP A 84 -13.40 4.10 -8.55
N LYS A 85 -14.18 3.35 -9.33
CA LYS A 85 -14.13 3.35 -10.80
C LYS A 85 -14.55 4.71 -11.36
N ILE A 86 -15.69 5.25 -10.91
CA ILE A 86 -16.22 6.54 -11.37
C ILE A 86 -15.28 7.69 -11.02
N LYS A 87 -14.70 7.68 -9.82
CA LYS A 87 -13.74 8.72 -9.36
C LYS A 87 -12.31 8.50 -9.85
N GLY A 88 -12.06 7.41 -10.56
CA GLY A 88 -10.76 7.11 -11.15
C GLY A 88 -9.74 6.44 -10.23
N LEU A 89 -10.06 6.18 -8.95
CA LEU A 89 -9.11 5.60 -7.99
C LEU A 89 -8.71 4.17 -8.38
N THR A 90 -9.64 3.35 -8.88
CA THR A 90 -9.34 1.99 -9.38
C THR A 90 -8.33 2.02 -10.53
N PHE A 91 -8.36 3.05 -11.37
CA PHE A 91 -7.42 3.18 -12.48
C PHE A 91 -6.05 3.71 -12.02
N CYS A 92 -6.02 4.56 -11.00
CA CYS A 92 -4.79 5.05 -10.39
C CYS A 92 -4.10 3.99 -9.50
N VAL A 93 -4.88 3.07 -8.92
CA VAL A 93 -4.44 2.01 -8.03
C VAL A 93 -5.28 0.76 -8.27
N ASN A 94 -4.85 -0.06 -9.23
CA ASN A 94 -5.60 -1.27 -9.61
C ASN A 94 -5.57 -2.32 -8.49
N GLY A 95 -4.41 -2.48 -7.85
CA GLY A 95 -4.25 -3.34 -6.68
C GLY A 95 -2.90 -3.14 -6.01
N LEU A 96 -2.84 -3.28 -4.70
CA LEU A 96 -1.57 -3.10 -4.00
C LEU A 96 -0.64 -4.27 -4.27
N TRP A 97 0.57 -3.94 -4.72
CA TRP A 97 1.69 -4.88 -4.90
C TRP A 97 2.53 -5.02 -3.64
N GLY A 98 2.44 -4.05 -2.73
CA GLY A 98 3.13 -4.13 -1.46
C GLY A 98 2.67 -3.05 -0.50
N ASN A 99 3.04 -3.23 0.76
CA ASN A 99 2.83 -2.25 1.79
C ASN A 99 3.96 -2.31 2.84
N GLU A 100 4.13 -1.21 3.54
CA GLU A 100 5.13 -1.06 4.60
C GLU A 100 4.50 -0.33 5.79
N ILE A 101 4.92 -0.70 6.99
CA ILE A 101 4.55 -0.03 8.25
C ILE A 101 5.84 0.24 9.01
N ILE A 102 6.19 1.52 9.18
CA ILE A 102 7.37 1.97 9.92
C ILE A 102 6.92 2.68 11.19
N VAL A 103 7.59 2.40 12.31
CA VAL A 103 7.47 3.21 13.51
C VAL A 103 8.24 4.51 13.30
N LYS A 104 7.53 5.61 13.12
CA LYS A 104 8.12 6.95 12.97
C LYS A 104 8.50 7.55 14.32
N SER A 105 7.67 7.35 15.33
CA SER A 105 7.96 7.73 16.71
C SER A 105 7.26 6.80 17.69
N TYR A 106 7.89 6.60 18.84
CA TYR A 106 7.33 5.82 19.94
C TYR A 106 7.86 6.32 21.29
N THR A 107 6.96 6.56 22.23
CA THR A 107 7.27 6.86 23.62
C THR A 107 6.44 5.98 24.53
N CYS A 108 7.03 5.47 25.60
CA CYS A 108 6.35 4.65 26.62
C CYS A 108 6.89 5.03 27.99
N ASN A 109 6.02 5.30 28.96
CA ASN A 109 6.38 5.65 30.34
C ASN A 109 6.13 4.50 31.33
N GLY A 110 5.94 3.28 30.82
CA GLY A 110 5.67 2.07 31.61
C GLY A 110 4.20 1.78 31.87
N SER A 111 3.30 2.77 31.76
CA SER A 111 1.84 2.58 31.92
C SER A 111 1.05 2.99 30.68
N SER A 112 1.57 3.93 29.91
CA SER A 112 0.98 4.39 28.65
C SER A 112 2.04 4.65 27.59
N TYR A 113 1.59 4.66 26.34
CA TYR A 113 2.43 4.92 25.19
C TYR A 113 1.77 5.85 24.18
N SER A 114 2.60 6.52 23.39
CA SER A 114 2.22 7.24 22.18
C SER A 114 3.06 6.74 21.01
N CYS A 115 2.42 6.52 19.87
CA CYS A 115 3.06 5.97 18.68
C CYS A 115 2.58 6.73 17.44
N THR A 116 3.51 7.00 16.52
CA THR A 116 3.19 7.38 15.14
C THR A 116 3.75 6.34 14.19
N LEU A 117 2.88 5.79 13.35
CA LEU A 117 3.25 4.86 12.28
C LEU A 117 3.18 5.57 10.94
N THR A 118 4.15 5.33 10.08
CA THR A 118 4.07 5.65 8.65
C THR A 118 3.59 4.40 7.93
N PHE A 119 2.41 4.50 7.31
CA PHE A 119 1.92 3.49 6.37
C PHE A 119 2.35 3.91 4.96
N THR A 120 2.93 2.99 4.22
CA THR A 120 3.20 3.18 2.79
C THR A 120 2.51 2.08 2.00
N LEU A 121 1.70 2.47 1.02
CA LEU A 121 1.03 1.58 0.07
C LEU A 121 1.73 1.72 -1.29
N TYR A 122 1.98 0.59 -1.93
CA TYR A 122 2.65 0.52 -3.22
C TYR A 122 1.76 -0.20 -4.23
N ASP A 123 1.65 0.40 -5.41
CA ASP A 123 1.10 -0.21 -6.61
C ASP A 123 2.14 -0.14 -7.73
N HIS A 124 2.01 -1.03 -8.71
CA HIS A 124 2.79 -1.01 -9.93
C HIS A 124 1.92 -0.50 -11.08
N PHE A 125 2.12 0.76 -11.45
CA PHE A 125 1.37 1.41 -12.52
C PHE A 125 1.92 0.98 -13.89
N GLY A 126 1.37 -0.12 -14.39
CA GLY A 126 1.69 -0.74 -15.67
C GLY A 126 0.75 -1.91 -15.93
N LEU A 127 0.87 -2.53 -17.09
CA LEU A 127 0.10 -3.72 -17.46
C LEU A 127 1.04 -4.88 -17.74
N ASN A 128 0.62 -6.08 -17.36
CA ASN A 128 1.26 -7.33 -17.73
C ASN A 128 0.33 -8.19 -18.60
N GLU A 129 0.83 -9.33 -19.10
CA GLU A 129 0.06 -10.25 -19.95
C GLU A 129 -1.28 -10.67 -19.31
N PRO A 130 -1.34 -11.06 -18.01
CA PRO A 130 -2.60 -11.35 -17.33
C PRO A 130 -3.63 -10.21 -17.37
N ASP A 131 -3.21 -8.95 -17.35
CA ASP A 131 -4.14 -7.81 -17.45
C ASP A 131 -4.79 -7.75 -18.83
N ILE A 132 -4.08 -8.16 -19.88
CA ILE A 132 -4.58 -8.20 -21.26
C ILE A 132 -5.51 -9.39 -21.48
N ASP A 133 -5.17 -10.55 -20.94
CA ASP A 133 -6.09 -11.70 -20.95
C ASP A 133 -7.42 -11.36 -20.29
N LYS A 134 -7.38 -10.58 -19.20
CA LYS A 134 -8.56 -10.22 -18.43
C LYS A 134 -9.37 -9.07 -19.05
N TYR A 135 -8.71 -8.03 -19.55
CA TYR A 135 -9.40 -6.79 -19.94
C TYR A 135 -9.21 -6.39 -21.41
N GLY A 136 -8.22 -6.94 -22.10
CA GLY A 136 -7.86 -6.56 -23.48
C GLY A 136 -8.95 -6.89 -24.50
N GLY A 137 -9.81 -7.87 -24.23
CA GLY A 137 -10.95 -8.20 -25.09
C GLY A 137 -12.07 -7.15 -25.07
N THR A 138 -12.24 -6.44 -23.95
CA THR A 138 -13.39 -5.53 -23.74
C THR A 138 -13.00 -4.06 -23.58
N HIS A 139 -11.71 -3.75 -23.36
CA HIS A 139 -11.23 -2.38 -23.14
C HIS A 139 -10.06 -2.08 -24.06
N GLU A 140 -10.32 -1.33 -25.13
CA GLU A 140 -9.29 -1.01 -26.14
C GLU A 140 -8.11 -0.26 -25.55
N GLY A 141 -8.38 0.66 -24.61
CA GLY A 141 -7.34 1.41 -23.91
C GLY A 141 -6.34 0.55 -23.13
N PHE A 142 -6.71 -0.66 -22.69
CA PHE A 142 -5.74 -1.59 -22.08
C PHE A 142 -4.76 -2.12 -23.12
N ARG A 143 -5.21 -2.39 -24.35
CA ARG A 143 -4.35 -2.83 -25.44
C ARG A 143 -3.39 -1.72 -25.84
N ASP A 144 -3.90 -0.51 -26.04
CA ASP A 144 -3.09 0.66 -26.40
C ASP A 144 -2.01 0.92 -25.33
N TRP A 145 -2.42 0.91 -24.06
CA TRP A 145 -1.51 1.14 -22.94
C TRP A 145 -0.45 0.05 -22.79
N TYR A 146 -0.79 -1.21 -23.10
CA TYR A 146 0.16 -2.32 -23.11
C TYR A 146 1.16 -2.22 -24.26
N ILE A 147 0.69 -1.87 -25.46
CA ILE A 147 1.55 -1.66 -26.63
C ILE A 147 2.60 -0.58 -26.33
N LEU A 148 2.21 0.53 -25.69
CA LEU A 148 3.17 1.56 -25.29
C LEU A 148 4.31 1.01 -24.42
N GLN A 149 4.02 0.06 -23.53
CA GLN A 149 4.99 -0.48 -22.56
C GLN A 149 5.89 -1.59 -23.13
N HIS A 150 5.35 -2.38 -24.05
CA HIS A 150 5.94 -3.67 -24.45
C HIS A 150 6.37 -3.72 -25.92
N PHE A 151 5.96 -2.77 -26.76
CA PHE A 151 6.33 -2.76 -28.17
C PHE A 151 7.81 -2.36 -28.33
N LYS A 152 8.58 -3.22 -29.02
CA LYS A 152 10.04 -3.13 -29.09
C LYS A 152 10.51 -1.86 -29.79
N GLU A 153 9.73 -1.36 -30.72
CA GLU A 153 9.96 -0.19 -31.55
C GLU A 153 9.92 1.10 -30.72
N TYR A 154 9.26 1.09 -29.56
CA TYR A 154 9.35 2.17 -28.59
C TYR A 154 10.61 2.12 -27.73
N ASN A 155 11.42 1.06 -27.83
CA ASN A 155 12.72 0.92 -27.16
C ASN A 155 12.70 1.30 -25.66
N GLY A 156 11.64 0.90 -24.96
CA GLY A 156 11.46 1.20 -23.54
C GLY A 156 11.23 2.69 -23.22
N ALA A 157 10.74 3.49 -24.17
CA ALA A 157 10.40 4.90 -23.96
C ALA A 157 9.26 5.12 -22.97
N TYR A 158 8.40 4.13 -22.74
CA TYR A 158 7.27 4.22 -21.82
C TYR A 158 7.36 3.10 -20.79
N LYS A 159 7.95 3.40 -19.63
CA LYS A 159 8.19 2.42 -18.58
C LYS A 159 7.08 2.46 -17.53
N PRO A 160 6.57 1.30 -17.07
CA PRO A 160 5.83 1.20 -15.84
C PRO A 160 6.60 1.83 -14.67
N PHE A 161 5.88 2.24 -13.64
CA PHE A 161 6.50 2.80 -12.44
C PHE A 161 5.76 2.41 -11.17
N VAL A 162 6.46 2.49 -10.04
CA VAL A 162 5.85 2.30 -8.73
C VAL A 162 5.09 3.55 -8.32
N SER A 163 3.81 3.41 -7.98
CA SER A 163 3.02 4.45 -7.34
C SER A 163 3.09 4.27 -5.82
N LYS A 164 3.51 5.32 -5.11
CA LYS A 164 3.71 5.33 -3.66
C LYS A 164 2.72 6.29 -3.00
N MET A 165 1.95 5.78 -2.05
CA MET A 165 1.06 6.57 -1.19
C MET A 165 1.52 6.39 0.25
N SER A 166 2.01 7.45 0.90
CA SER A 166 2.59 7.35 2.25
C SER A 166 1.96 8.39 3.18
N PHE A 167 1.51 7.94 4.34
CA PHE A 167 0.83 8.79 5.31
C PHE A 167 1.07 8.32 6.75
N ASP A 168 1.07 9.29 7.67
CA ASP A 168 1.25 9.03 9.09
C ASP A 168 -0.08 8.84 9.81
N VAL A 169 -0.06 7.95 10.79
CA VAL A 169 -1.17 7.69 11.70
C VAL A 169 -0.64 7.63 13.13
N SER A 170 -1.10 8.55 13.97
CA SER A 170 -0.78 8.57 15.39
C SER A 170 -1.86 7.90 16.22
N PHE A 171 -1.44 7.26 17.32
CA PHE A 171 -2.34 6.71 18.33
C PHE A 171 -1.61 6.53 19.66
N SER A 172 -2.40 6.44 20.73
CA SER A 172 -1.94 6.14 22.07
C SER A 172 -2.72 4.98 22.67
N GLY A 173 -2.23 4.51 23.81
CA GLY A 173 -2.88 3.47 24.60
C GLY A 173 -2.21 3.31 25.96
N THR A 174 -2.79 2.42 26.76
CA THR A 174 -2.20 1.91 27.99
C THR A 174 -1.55 0.55 27.72
N ILE A 175 -0.57 0.19 28.55
CA ILE A 175 0.04 -1.13 28.56
C ILE A 175 -0.84 -2.12 29.30
#